data_AF-A0A0G0J9N7-F1
#
_entry.id   AF-A0A0G0J9N7-F1
#
_cell.length_a   1.000
_cell.length_b   1.000
_cell.length_c   1.000
_cell.angle_alpha   90.00
_cell.angle_beta   90.00
_cell.angle_gamma   90.00
#
_symmetry.space_group_name_H-M   'P 1'
#
loop_
_entity.id
_entity.type
_entity.pdbx_description
1 polymer ?
#
loop_
_entity_poly.entity_id
_entity_poly.type
_entity_poly.pdbx_seq_one_letter_code
_entity_poly.pdbx_strand_id
1 'polypeptide(L)' 'MEDTKKRINRIIGQLRGIEKMLDNKRECSDVLQQISAVKKAIDGLSKEIVISDICKIIPQDKTGQVKQMMERAINL' A
#
# COMPACT_ATOMS: atom_id res chain seq x y z
N MET A 1 3.51 -10.69 -8.91
CA MET A 1 3.79 -9.35 -9.48
C MET A 1 2.61 -8.76 -10.24
N GLU A 2 1.78 -9.56 -10.93
CA GLU A 2 0.51 -9.11 -11.55
C GLU A 2 -0.37 -8.30 -10.58
N ASP A 3 -0.59 -8.80 -9.36
CA ASP A 3 -1.43 -8.14 -8.35
C ASP A 3 -0.81 -6.85 -7.79
N THR A 4 0.52 -6.80 -7.69
CA THR A 4 1.28 -5.60 -7.33
C THR A 4 1.05 -4.48 -8.34
N LYS A 5 1.06 -4.81 -9.64
CA LYS A 5 0.79 -3.86 -10.72
C LYS A 5 -0.65 -3.33 -10.67
N LYS A 6 -1.63 -4.20 -10.38
CA LYS A 6 -3.04 -3.78 -10.18
C LYS A 6 -3.18 -2.80 -9.01
N ARG A 7 -2.47 -3.02 -7.89
CA ARG A 7 -2.44 -2.08 -6.75
C ARG A 7 -1.83 -0.74 -7.11
N ILE A 8 -0.71 -0.72 -7.84
CA ILE A 8 -0.09 0.51 -8.34
C ILE A 8 -1.09 1.31 -9.20
N ASN A 9 -1.77 0.64 -10.14
CA ASN A 9 -2.77 1.30 -10.99
C ASN A 9 -3.93 1.91 -10.18
N ARG A 10 -4.36 1.25 -9.10
CA ARG A 10 -5.37 1.82 -8.17
C ARG A 10 -4.85 3.08 -7.48
N ILE A 11 -3.62 3.06 -6.97
CA ILE A 11 -2.98 4.22 -6.32
C ILE A 11 -2.88 5.40 -7.30
N ILE A 12 -2.47 5.15 -8.54
CA ILE A 12 -2.43 6.17 -9.60
C ILE A 12 -3.83 6.75 -9.85
N GLY A 13 -4.86 5.89 -9.89
CA GLY A 13 -6.25 6.34 -10.02
C GLY A 13 -6.72 7.22 -8.86
N GLN A 14 -6.31 6.90 -7.63
CA GLN A 14 -6.61 7.72 -6.45
C GLN A 14 -5.91 9.09 -6.53
N LEU A 15 -4.64 9.13 -6.93
CA LEU A 15 -3.89 10.38 -7.11
C LEU A 15 -4.53 11.28 -8.18
N ARG A 16 -4.95 10.72 -9.32
CA ARG A 16 -5.73 11.45 -10.34
C ARG A 16 -7.09 11.93 -9.81
N GLY A 17 -7.70 11.17 -8.91
CA GLY A 17 -8.91 11.59 -8.21
C GLY A 17 -8.68 12.84 -7.35
N ILE A 18 -7.58 12.85 -6.59
CA ILE A 18 -7.17 14.00 -5.77
C ILE A 18 -6.90 15.24 -6.63
N GLU A 19 -6.18 15.09 -7.74
CA GLU A 19 -5.96 16.17 -8.72
C GLU A 19 -7.30 16.81 -9.15
N LYS A 20 -8.27 15.99 -9.57
CA LYS A 20 -9.62 16.48 -9.92
C LYS A 20 -10.35 17.13 -8.75
N MET A 21 -10.15 16.66 -7.52
CA MET A 21 -10.77 17.29 -6.35
C MET A 21 -10.24 18.71 -6.12
N LEU A 22 -8.94 18.91 -6.35
CA LEU A 22 -8.31 20.23 -6.28
C LEU A 22 -8.84 21.16 -7.39
N ASP A 23 -8.91 20.67 -8.63
CA ASP A 23 -9.47 21.44 -9.76
C ASP A 23 -10.91 21.88 -9.51
N ASN A 24 -11.70 21.00 -8.90
CA ASN A 24 -13.10 21.27 -8.53
C ASN A 24 -13.27 22.02 -7.20
N LYS A 25 -12.18 22.49 -6.59
CA LYS A 25 -12.17 23.24 -5.31
C LYS A 25 -12.98 22.55 -4.20
N ARG A 26 -12.84 21.23 -4.08
CA ARG A 26 -13.44 20.45 -3.00
C ARG A 26 -12.88 20.88 -1.65
N GLU A 27 -13.65 20.60 -0.59
CA GLU A 27 -13.24 20.87 0.79
C GLU A 27 -11.88 20.24 1.11
N CYS A 28 -11.04 21.00 1.83
CA CYS A 28 -9.69 20.57 2.18
C CYS A 28 -9.70 19.28 3.03
N SER A 29 -10.69 19.11 3.90
CA SER A 29 -10.88 17.90 4.71
C SER A 29 -11.09 16.65 3.86
N ASP A 30 -11.92 16.74 2.81
CA ASP A 30 -12.15 15.63 1.87
C ASP A 30 -10.87 15.25 1.14
N VAL A 31 -10.11 16.25 0.67
CA VAL A 31 -8.82 16.04 -0.01
C VAL A 31 -7.82 15.36 0.93
N LEU A 32 -7.70 15.84 2.17
CA LEU A 32 -6.83 15.24 3.19
C LEU A 32 -7.23 13.79 3.53
N GLN A 33 -8.53 13.48 3.52
CA GLN A 33 -9.02 12.11 3.69
C GLN A 33 -8.56 11.20 2.54
N GLN A 34 -8.63 11.67 1.28
CA GLN A 34 -8.15 10.90 0.14
C GLN A 34 -6.62 10.73 0.14
N ILE A 35 -5.88 11.77 0.50
CA ILE A 35 -4.42 11.68 0.69
C ILE A 35 -4.08 10.62 1.75
N SER A 36 -4.81 10.61 2.87
CA SER A 36 -4.64 9.61 3.92
C SER A 36 -4.95 8.19 3.43
N ALA A 37 -5.95 8.03 2.55
CA ALA A 37 -6.26 6.74 1.93
C ALA A 37 -5.14 6.28 0.98
N VAL A 38 -4.57 7.19 0.18
CA VAL A 38 -3.42 6.90 -0.69
C VAL A 38 -2.21 6.48 0.13
N LYS A 39 -1.90 7.18 1.22
CA LYS A 39 -0.79 6.83 2.12
C LYS A 39 -0.94 5.39 2.63
N LYS A 40 -2.12 5.03 3.15
CA LYS A 40 -2.42 3.66 3.61
C LYS A 40 -2.28 2.62 2.50
N ALA A 41 -2.66 2.95 1.26
CA ALA A 41 -2.51 2.05 0.12
C ALA A 41 -1.04 1.82 -0.25
N ILE A 42 -0.21 2.88 -0.20
CA ILE A 42 1.24 2.81 -0.42
C ILE A 42 1.92 2.00 0.69
N ASP A 43 1.55 2.22 1.95
CA ASP A 43 2.06 1.45 3.08
C ASP A 43 1.73 -0.05 2.88
N GLY A 44 0.49 -0.36 2.53
CA GLY A 44 0.05 -1.71 2.17
C GLY A 44 0.89 -2.36 1.06
N LEU A 45 1.13 -1.63 -0.03
CA LEU A 45 1.95 -2.10 -1.14
C LEU A 45 3.40 -2.35 -0.72
N SER A 46 3.98 -1.45 0.07
CA SER A 46 5.36 -1.56 0.56
C SER A 46 5.53 -2.83 1.41
N LYS A 47 4.57 -3.10 2.30
CA LYS A 47 4.53 -4.31 3.14
C LYS A 47 4.56 -5.59 2.29
N GLU A 48 3.72 -5.65 1.26
CA GLU A 48 3.67 -6.81 0.36
C GLU A 48 5.00 -7.04 -0.39
N ILE A 49 5.63 -5.96 -0.86
CA ILE A 49 6.91 -6.05 -1.58
C ILE A 49 8.01 -6.55 -0.65
N VAL A 50 8.13 -5.99 0.56
CA VAL A 50 9.18 -6.39 1.52
C VAL A 50 9.00 -7.85 1.95
N ILE A 51 7.76 -8.29 2.26
CA ILE A 51 7.49 -9.70 2.57
C ILE A 51 7.90 -10.57 1.39
N SER A 52 7.52 -10.20 0.17
CA SER A 52 7.87 -10.98 -1.02
C SER A 52 9.37 -11.06 -1.26
N ASP A 53 10.15 -10.04 -0.87
CA ASP A 53 11.60 -10.03 -1.03
C ASP A 53 12.28 -10.91 0.01
N ILE A 54 11.89 -10.75 1.28
CA ILE A 54 12.42 -11.55 2.39
C ILE A 54 12.12 -13.04 2.19
N CYS A 55 10.93 -13.40 1.70
CA CYS A 55 10.57 -14.79 1.43
C CYS A 55 11.44 -15.45 0.34
N LYS A 56 12.18 -14.70 -0.48
CA LYS A 56 13.12 -15.26 -1.47
C LYS A 56 14.47 -15.67 -0.87
N ILE A 57 14.86 -15.06 0.24
CA ILE A 57 16.18 -15.24 0.85
C ILE A 57 16.18 -16.18 2.06
N ILE A 58 15.00 -16.48 2.62
CA ILE A 58 14.86 -17.36 3.78
C ILE A 58 14.53 -18.81 3.38
N PRO A 59 14.87 -19.80 4.23
CA PRO A 59 14.41 -21.17 4.07
C PRO A 59 12.88 -21.28 4.00
N GLN A 60 12.37 -22.16 3.13
CA GLN A 60 10.93 -22.28 2.84
C GLN A 60 10.10 -22.68 4.07
N ASP A 61 10.67 -23.45 5.00
CA ASP A 61 10.05 -23.84 6.27
C ASP A 61 9.85 -22.65 7.22
N LYS A 62 10.59 -21.55 7.02
CA LYS A 62 10.48 -20.32 7.84
C LYS A 62 9.57 -19.25 7.25
N THR A 63 9.15 -19.39 5.99
CA THR A 63 8.30 -18.42 5.28
C THR A 63 7.02 -18.06 6.04
N GLY A 64 6.32 -19.06 6.59
CA GLY A 64 5.08 -18.83 7.34
C GLY A 64 5.32 -18.04 8.64
N GLN A 65 6.39 -18.36 9.37
CA GLN A 65 6.74 -17.70 10.63
C GLN A 65 7.13 -16.24 10.40
N VAL A 66 7.98 -15.97 9.40
CA VAL A 66 8.43 -14.62 9.08
C VAL A 66 7.26 -13.74 8.61
N LYS A 67 6.35 -14.29 7.80
CA LYS A 67 5.13 -13.57 7.38
C LYS A 67 4.28 -13.15 8.58
N GLN A 68 4.03 -14.05 9.54
CA GLN A 68 3.28 -13.72 10.75
C GLN A 68 3.99 -12.69 11.64
N MET A 69 5.31 -12.79 11.79
CA MET A 69 6.09 -11.81 12.57
C MET A 69 5.99 -10.42 11.93
N MET A 70 6.12 -10.34 10.61
CA MET A 70 5.98 -9.07 9.89
C MET A 70 4.57 -8.51 10.02
N GLU A 71 3.52 -9.31 9.82
CA GLU A 71 2.13 -8.85 9.97
C GLU A 71 1.83 -8.26 11.37
N ARG A 72 2.46 -8.79 12.42
CA ARG A 72 2.35 -8.23 13.79
C ARG A 72 3.11 -6.92 13.94
N ALA A 73 4.37 -6.86 13.49
CA ALA A 73 5.21 -5.66 13.61
C ALA A 73 4.69 -4.48 12.80
N ILE A 74 3.97 -4.76 11.72
CA ILE A 74 3.51 -3.81 10.71
C ILE A 74 2.12 -3.21 11.04
N ASN A 75 1.37 -3.84 11.95
CA ASN A 75 0.05 -3.40 12.43
C ASN A 75 0.10 -2.84 13.87
N LEU A 76 1.30 -2.76 14.46
CA LEU A 76 1.63 -1.95 15.64
C LEU A 76 2.03 -0.54 15.20
#